data_AF-A0A7V9N7B8-F1
#
_entry.id   AF-A0A7V9N7B8-F1
#
_cell.length_a   1.000
_cell.length_b   1.000
_cell.length_c   1.000
_cell.angle_alpha   90.00
_cell.angle_beta   90.00
_cell.angle_gamma   90.00
#
_symmetry.space_group_name_H-M   'P 1'
#
loop_
_entity.id
_entity.type
_entity.pdbx_description
1 polymer ?
#
loop_
_entity_poly.entity_id
_entity_poly.type
_entity_poly.pdbx_seq_one_letter_code
_entity_poly.pdbx_strand_id
1 'polypeptide(L)' 'MAAVPGVDSVESEGDEVLAATADGPATVSPIVVALAASGVQVRALTLREPTLDDVFLTLTGQHLHMEGEAA' A
#
# COMPACT_ATOMS: atom_id res chain seq x y z
N MET A 1 3.48 16.16 -1.32
CA MET A 1 3.56 15.04 -0.36
C MET A 1 5.01 14.88 0.06
N ALA A 2 5.30 14.85 1.36
CA ALA A 2 6.65 14.55 1.83
C ALA A 2 6.91 13.04 1.63
N ALA A 3 8.15 12.67 1.30
CA ALA A 3 8.54 11.26 1.26
C ALA A 3 8.48 10.67 2.68
N VAL A 4 7.84 9.52 2.83
CA VAL A 4 7.77 8.78 4.11
C VAL A 4 8.99 7.85 4.18
N PRO A 5 9.86 7.97 5.20
CA PRO A 5 11.00 7.06 5.36
C PRO A 5 10.55 5.60 5.45
N GLY A 6 11.24 4.71 4.76
CA GLY A 6 10.93 3.27 4.73
C GLY A 6 9.92 2.85 3.67
N VAL A 7 9.38 3.79 2.88
CA VAL A 7 8.55 3.48 1.71
C VAL A 7 9.44 3.34 0.47
N ASP A 8 9.39 2.17 -0.16
CA ASP A 8 10.19 1.81 -1.34
C ASP A 8 9.51 2.26 -2.63
N SER A 9 8.18 2.11 -2.73
CA SER A 9 7.39 2.58 -3.85
C SER A 9 5.97 2.98 -3.43
N VAL A 10 5.35 3.84 -4.24
CA VAL A 10 3.95 4.27 -4.06
C VAL A 10 3.25 4.21 -5.41
N GLU A 11 2.10 3.55 -5.43
CA GLU A 11 1.17 3.51 -6.55
C GLU A 11 -0.16 4.11 -6.11
N SER A 12 -0.83 4.82 -7.01
CA SER A 12 -2.13 5.45 -6.72
C SER A 12 -3.10 5.18 -7.85
N GLU A 13 -4.27 4.65 -7.52
CA GLU A 13 -5.37 4.39 -8.44
C GLU A 13 -6.67 4.95 -7.88
N GLY A 14 -7.18 6.03 -8.48
CA GLY A 14 -8.36 6.73 -7.96
C GLY A 14 -8.17 7.21 -6.52
N ASP A 15 -8.95 6.63 -5.60
CA ASP A 15 -8.90 6.93 -4.16
C ASP A 15 -8.05 5.92 -3.36
N GLU A 16 -7.40 4.97 -4.03
CA GLU A 16 -6.56 3.96 -3.41
C GLU A 16 -5.08 4.30 -3.57
N VAL A 17 -4.32 4.06 -2.50
CA VAL A 17 -2.87 4.21 -2.48
C VAL A 17 -2.26 2.92 -1.98
N LEU A 18 -1.40 2.32 -2.80
CA LEU A 18 -0.59 1.17 -2.44
C LEU A 18 0.84 1.64 -2.14
N ALA A 19 1.39 1.27 -0.99
CA ALA A 19 2.76 1.58 -0.63
C ALA A 19 3.53 0.29 -0.34
N ALA A 20 4.66 0.11 -1.00
CA ALA A 20 5.58 -1.00 -0.72
C ALA A 20 6.63 -0.56 0.30
N THR A 21 6.95 -1.45 1.23
CA THR A 21 7.93 -1.24 2.31
C THR A 21 8.51 -2.58 2.73
N ALA A 22 9.80 -2.61 3.04
CA ALA A 22 10.46 -3.79 3.63
C ALA A 22 9.95 -4.14 5.04
N ASP A 23 9.46 -3.16 5.80
CA ASP A 23 8.89 -3.35 7.15
C ASP A 23 7.50 -2.71 7.22
N GLY A 24 6.49 -3.49 6.84
CA GLY A 24 5.09 -3.07 6.85
C GLY A 24 4.61 -2.53 8.20
N PRO A 25 4.73 -3.31 9.30
CA PRO A 25 4.29 -2.89 10.62
C PRO A 25 4.97 -1.62 11.14
N ALA A 26 6.26 -1.41 10.88
CA ALA A 26 6.95 -0.19 11.30
C ALA A 26 6.55 1.04 10.47
N THR A 27 6.35 0.85 9.16
CA THR A 27 6.12 1.96 8.22
C THR A 27 4.64 2.40 8.16
N VAL A 28 3.69 1.56 8.58
CA VAL A 28 2.25 1.88 8.52
C VAL A 28 1.87 3.15 9.29
N SER A 29 2.38 3.33 10.52
CA SER A 29 2.03 4.47 11.36
C SER A 29 2.55 5.81 10.79
N PRO A 30 3.82 5.91 10.37
CA PRO A 30 4.32 7.08 9.65
C PRO A 30 3.50 7.46 8.41
N ILE A 31 3.04 6.48 7.61
CA ILE A 31 2.20 6.74 6.42
C ILE A 31 0.89 7.41 6.83
N VAL A 32 0.18 6.84 7.81
CA VAL A 32 -1.10 7.38 8.28
C VAL A 32 -0.96 8.79 8.82
N VAL A 33 0.11 9.06 9.58
CA VAL A 33 0.41 10.40 10.10
C VAL A 33 0.66 11.39 8.96
N ALA A 34 1.41 10.99 7.93
CA ALA A 34 1.67 11.84 6.77
C ALA A 34 0.39 12.16 5.98
N LEU A 35 -0.50 11.17 5.78
CA LEU A 35 -1.79 11.35 5.13
C LEU A 35 -2.68 12.31 5.94
N ALA A 36 -2.78 12.11 7.25
CA ALA A 36 -3.55 12.99 8.14
C ALA A 36 -3.02 14.43 8.13
N ALA A 37 -1.69 14.62 8.15
CA ALA A 37 -1.06 15.93 8.05
C ALA A 37 -1.33 16.64 6.71
N SER A 38 -1.60 15.86 5.65
CA SER A 38 -2.04 16.39 4.35
C SER A 38 -3.55 16.58 4.23
N GLY A 39 -4.33 16.35 5.29
CA GLY A 39 -5.78 16.47 5.28
C GLY A 39 -6.50 15.31 4.58
N VAL A 40 -5.81 14.20 4.31
CA VAL A 40 -6.39 13.00 3.71
C VAL A 40 -6.95 12.11 4.82
N GLN A 41 -8.25 11.80 4.73
CA GLN A 41 -8.89 10.85 5.64
C GLN A 41 -8.77 9.42 5.11
N VAL A 42 -8.08 8.57 5.87
CA VAL A 42 -7.96 7.14 5.57
C VAL A 42 -9.25 6.44 5.99
N ARG A 43 -10.00 5.90 5.01
CA ARG A 43 -11.27 5.18 5.24
C ARG A 43 -11.04 3.73 5.69
N ALA A 44 -10.05 3.09 5.10
CA ALA A 44 -9.65 1.73 5.38
C ALA A 44 -8.13 1.62 5.18
N LEU A 45 -7.50 0.75 5.96
CA LEU A 45 -6.08 0.46 5.84
C LEU A 45 -5.89 -1.05 5.97
N THR A 46 -5.21 -1.64 4.99
CA THR A 46 -4.87 -3.06 4.98
C THR A 46 -3.36 -3.18 4.89
N LEU A 47 -2.79 -3.98 5.78
CA LEU A 47 -1.40 -4.41 5.68
C LEU A 47 -1.39 -5.87 5.27
N ARG A 48 -0.72 -6.19 4.15
CA ARG A 48 -0.53 -7.55 3.67
C ARG A 48 0.95 -7.80 3.40
N GLU A 49 1.38 -9.03 3.64
CA GLU A 49 2.67 -9.51 3.16
C GLU A 49 2.44 -10.07 1.75
N PRO A 50 2.96 -9.43 0.69
CA PRO A 50 2.72 -9.88 -0.68
C PRO A 50 3.33 -11.26 -0.88
N THR A 51 2.60 -12.14 -1.57
CA THR A 51 3.09 -13.46 -1.93
C THR A 51 4.09 -13.36 -3.08
N LEU A 52 4.87 -14.43 -3.33
CA LEU A 52 5.81 -14.48 -4.46
C LEU A 52 5.08 -14.21 -5.79
N ASP A 53 3.89 -14.77 -5.95
CA ASP A 53 3.06 -14.58 -7.14
C ASP A 53 2.71 -13.10 -7.33
N ASP A 54 2.33 -12.39 -6.26
CA ASP A 54 2.03 -10.95 -6.32
C ASP A 54 3.23 -10.14 -6.82
N VAL A 55 4.43 -10.38 -6.29
CA VAL A 55 5.65 -9.67 -6.73
C VAL A 55 6.06 -10.05 -8.15
N PHE A 56 5.89 -11.31 -8.53
CA PHE A 56 6.18 -11.78 -9.88
C PHE A 56 5.23 -11.16 -10.91
N LEU A 57 3.97 -10.97 -10.52
CA LEU A 57 2.93 -10.35 -11.34
C LEU A 57 3.12 -8.84 -11.47
N THR A 58 3.50 -8.15 -10.39
CA THR A 58 3.88 -6.72 -10.45
C THR A 58 5.08 -6.51 -11.37
N LEU A 59 6.09 -7.41 -11.35
CA LEU A 59 7.24 -7.33 -12.26
C LEU A 59 6.89 -7.62 -13.74
N THR A 60 5.78 -8.32 -13.99
CA THR A 60 5.33 -8.68 -15.35
C THR A 60 4.18 -7.81 -15.88
N GLY A 61 3.65 -6.89 -15.06
CA GLY A 61 2.66 -5.89 -15.46
C GLY A 61 1.23 -6.40 -15.54
N GLN A 62 0.87 -7.48 -14.84
CA GLN A 62 -0.51 -7.96 -14.75
C GLN A 62 -1.01 -7.88 -13.32
N HIS A 63 -1.90 -6.92 -13.03
CA HIS A 63 -2.54 -6.80 -11.71
C HIS A 63 -3.64 -7.87 -11.57
N LEU A 64 -3.52 -8.76 -10.58
CA LEU A 64 -4.65 -9.58 -10.16
C LEU A 64 -5.60 -8.73 -9.31
N HIS A 65 -6.83 -8.57 -9.78
CA HIS A 65 -7.94 -8.07 -8.96
C HIS A 65 -8.32 -9.20 -7.99
N MET A 66 -7.82 -9.15 -6.76
CA MET A 66 -8.28 -10.07 -5.69
C MET A 66 -9.69 -9.66 -5.27
N GLU A 67 -10.70 -10.21 -5.94
CA GLU A 67 -12.08 -10.22 -5.44
C GLU A 67 -12.13 -11.06 -4.16
N GLY A 68 -12.62 -10.44 -3.08
CA GLY A 68 -12.69 -11.06 -1.76
C GLY A 68 -13.59 -12.28 -1.74
N GLU A 69 -13.02 -13.44 -1.40
CA GLU A 69 -13.76 -14.59 -0.91
C GLU A 69 -14.27 -14.26 0.50
N ALA A 70 -15.54 -13.86 0.60
CA ALA A 70 -16.29 -13.90 1.86
C ALA A 70 -17.35 -15.00 1.73
N ALA A 71 -17.09 -16.11 2.43
CA ALA A 71 -18.01 -17.20 2.69
C ALA A 71 -19.14 -16.77 3.65
#